data_AF-A0A3C1AB04-F1
#
_entry.id   AF-A0A3C1AB04-F1
#
_cell.length_a   1.000
_cell.length_b   1.000
_cell.length_c   1.000
_cell.angle_alpha   90.00
_cell.angle_beta   90.00
_cell.angle_gamma   90.00
#
_symmetry.space_group_name_H-M   'P 1'
#
loop_
_entity.id
_entity.type
_entity.pdbx_description
1 polymer ?
#
loop_
_entity_poly.entity_id
_entity_poly.type
_entity_poly.pdbx_seq_one_letter_code
_entity_poly.pdbx_strand_id
1 'polypeptide(L)'
;MIQYQQEIESAIQALEQWFSQNPFYGYDPFDIKGKSWIIPYQKYALTRKPLNLILELFPSSVRVAGRVRKQINSKGIALLALANQYRFLSTGFDKYLKTAEEYLQWLTKHRVTKYGGTGWGYPFDWQSNVLIPEGTPSSVVTAFCGEAFLLYRSVTKKEDYD
;
A
#
# COMPACT_ATOMS: atom_id res chain seq x y z
N MET A 1 -16.69 -16.07 23.47
CA MET A 1 -15.45 -16.17 22.68
C MET A 1 -14.47 -17.06 23.43
N ILE A 2 -13.81 -17.98 22.74
CA ILE A 2 -12.69 -18.74 23.32
C ILE A 2 -11.45 -17.84 23.43
N GLN A 3 -10.50 -18.17 24.32
CA GLN A 3 -9.31 -17.34 24.59
C GLN A 3 -8.60 -16.86 23.32
N TYR A 4 -8.40 -17.75 22.34
CA TYR A 4 -7.78 -17.42 21.06
C TYR A 4 -8.50 -16.29 20.29
N GLN A 5 -9.84 -16.26 20.33
CA GLN A 5 -10.61 -15.18 19.68
C GLN A 5 -10.40 -13.85 20.40
N GLN A 6 -10.29 -13.85 21.73
CA GLN A 6 -10.03 -12.64 22.52
C GLN A 6 -8.63 -12.07 22.22
N GLU A 7 -7.63 -12.94 22.04
CA GLU A 7 -6.28 -12.55 21.66
C GLU A 7 -6.25 -11.91 20.26
N ILE A 8 -6.96 -12.49 19.29
CA ILE A 8 -7.09 -11.90 17.94
C ILE A 8 -7.74 -10.51 18.00
N GLU A 9 -8.87 -10.38 18.71
CA GLU A 9 -9.58 -9.11 18.83
C GLU A 9 -8.71 -8.04 19.49
N SER A 10 -7.95 -8.41 20.52
CA SER A 10 -7.00 -7.51 21.18
C SER A 10 -5.88 -7.05 20.24
N ALA A 11 -5.34 -7.97 19.43
CA ALA A 11 -4.31 -7.64 18.44
C ALA A 11 -4.84 -6.71 17.33
N ILE A 12 -6.07 -6.93 16.86
CA ILE A 12 -6.74 -6.06 15.88
C ILE A 12 -6.95 -4.67 16.47
N GLN A 13 -7.45 -4.56 17.70
CA GLN A 13 -7.65 -3.26 18.36
C GLN A 13 -6.34 -2.50 18.56
N ALA A 14 -5.27 -3.19 18.96
CA ALA A 14 -3.95 -2.59 19.08
C ALA A 14 -3.44 -2.06 17.73
N LEU A 15 -3.68 -2.80 16.64
CA LEU A 15 -3.31 -2.37 15.30
C LEU A 15 -4.13 -1.16 14.82
N GLU A 16 -5.45 -1.16 15.05
CA GLU A 16 -6.33 -0.02 14.76
C GLU A 16 -5.86 1.24 15.50
N GLN A 17 -5.55 1.11 16.79
CA GLN A 17 -5.02 2.21 17.60
C GLN A 17 -3.69 2.73 17.04
N TRP A 18 -2.78 1.82 16.66
CA TRP A 18 -1.50 2.21 16.08
C TRP A 18 -1.68 3.03 14.79
N PHE A 19 -2.59 2.62 13.89
CA PHE A 19 -2.87 3.35 12.66
C PHE A 19 -3.44 4.75 12.89
N SER A 20 -4.29 4.93 13.92
CA SER A 20 -4.82 6.25 14.27
C SER A 20 -3.72 7.25 14.69
N GLN A 21 -2.61 6.75 15.23
CA GLN A 21 -1.47 7.55 15.69
C GLN A 21 -0.36 7.67 14.64
N ASN A 22 -0.37 6.80 13.64
CA ASN A 22 0.68 6.69 12.62
C ASN A 22 0.05 6.70 11.22
N PRO A 23 -0.14 7.89 10.60
CA PRO A 23 -0.99 8.08 9.41
C PRO A 23 -0.40 7.51 8.11
N PHE A 24 -0.24 6.19 8.03
CA PHE A 24 0.14 5.35 6.88
C PHE A 24 1.44 5.68 6.13
N TYR A 25 2.15 6.74 6.51
CA TYR A 25 3.46 7.08 5.96
C TYR A 25 4.48 6.01 6.34
N GLY A 26 4.91 5.24 5.36
CA GLY A 26 5.86 4.15 5.53
C GLY A 26 7.00 4.21 4.53
N TYR A 27 8.04 3.43 4.82
CA TYR A 27 9.05 3.08 3.83
C TYR A 27 8.61 1.81 3.09
N ASP A 28 8.89 1.76 1.80
CA ASP A 28 8.67 0.56 1.00
C ASP A 28 10.01 -0.18 0.82
N PRO A 29 10.05 -1.52 0.77
CA PRO A 29 11.28 -2.26 0.49
C PRO A 29 11.99 -1.84 -0.81
N PHE A 30 11.26 -1.28 -1.78
CA PHE A 30 11.77 -0.91 -3.10
C PHE A 30 11.99 0.60 -3.29
N ASP A 31 11.63 1.44 -2.33
CA ASP A 31 11.68 2.91 -2.44
C ASP A 31 13.08 3.45 -2.78
N ILE A 32 14.11 2.93 -2.10
CA ILE A 32 15.51 3.31 -2.30
C ILE A 32 16.04 2.83 -3.65
N LYS A 33 15.53 1.71 -4.16
CA LYS A 33 15.93 1.14 -5.46
C LYS A 33 15.47 2.00 -6.64
N GLY A 34 14.50 2.88 -6.42
CA GLY A 34 14.06 3.89 -7.38
C GLY A 34 14.99 5.09 -7.55
N LYS A 35 15.97 5.29 -6.65
CA LYS A 35 16.80 6.49 -6.69
C LYS A 35 17.73 6.48 -7.92
N SER A 36 17.80 7.61 -8.61
CA SER A 36 18.63 7.81 -9.82
C SER A 36 20.09 7.38 -9.64
N TRP A 37 20.66 7.55 -8.44
CA TRP A 37 22.03 7.14 -8.12
C TRP A 37 22.16 5.65 -7.74
N ILE A 38 21.07 4.96 -7.40
CA ILE A 38 21.06 3.51 -7.12
C ILE A 38 20.88 2.70 -8.42
N ILE A 39 20.07 3.21 -9.35
CA ILE A 39 19.71 2.53 -10.61
C ILE A 39 20.91 1.97 -11.40
N PRO A 40 22.03 2.71 -11.63
CA PRO A 40 23.16 2.21 -12.41
C PRO A 40 23.77 0.92 -11.86
N TYR A 41 23.73 0.74 -10.53
CA TYR A 41 24.33 -0.40 -9.84
C TYR A 41 23.44 -1.65 -9.85
N GLN A 42 22.18 -1.54 -10.28
CA GLN A 42 21.24 -2.67 -10.34
C GLN A 42 21.32 -3.47 -11.65
N LYS A 43 22.02 -2.96 -12.67
CA LYS A 43 22.08 -3.57 -14.01
C LYS A 43 22.86 -4.89 -14.04
N TYR A 44 24.03 -4.93 -13.39
CA TYR A 44 24.93 -6.08 -13.47
C TYR A 44 24.87 -6.91 -12.18
N ALA A 45 24.94 -8.24 -12.30
CA ALA A 45 24.83 -9.13 -11.14
C ALA A 45 25.92 -8.88 -10.08
N LEU A 46 27.14 -8.55 -10.51
CA LEU A 46 28.29 -8.28 -9.64
C LEU A 46 28.11 -7.03 -8.77
N THR A 47 27.40 -6.01 -9.27
CA THR A 47 27.10 -4.80 -8.50
C THR A 47 25.77 -4.92 -7.74
N ARG A 48 24.78 -5.60 -8.32
CA ARG A 48 23.43 -5.75 -7.75
C ARG A 48 23.43 -6.56 -6.46
N LYS A 49 24.20 -7.65 -6.39
CA LYS A 49 24.27 -8.51 -5.20
C LYS A 49 24.79 -7.76 -3.95
N PRO A 50 25.98 -7.15 -3.96
CA PRO A 50 26.47 -6.42 -2.80
C PRO A 50 25.60 -5.22 -2.47
N LEU A 51 25.04 -4.54 -3.48
CA LEU A 51 24.07 -3.47 -3.27
C LEU A 51 22.86 -3.98 -2.47
N ASN A 52 22.20 -5.05 -2.93
CA ASN A 52 21.03 -5.60 -2.23
C ASN A 52 21.37 -5.98 -0.78
N LEU A 53 22.55 -6.58 -0.54
CA LEU A 53 23.00 -6.90 0.80
C LEU A 53 23.12 -5.66 1.69
N ILE A 54 23.70 -4.56 1.18
CA ILE A 54 23.80 -3.29 1.92
C ILE A 54 22.40 -2.73 2.22
N LEU A 55 21.49 -2.76 1.24
CA LEU A 55 20.12 -2.27 1.41
C LEU A 55 19.33 -3.08 2.46
N GLU A 56 19.56 -4.39 2.52
CA GLU A 56 18.92 -5.31 3.46
C GLU A 56 19.51 -5.24 4.88
N LEU A 57 20.84 -5.12 5.00
CA LEU A 57 21.52 -5.03 6.30
C LEU A 57 21.37 -3.65 6.96
N PHE A 58 21.30 -2.57 6.16
CA PHE A 58 21.27 -1.19 6.67
C PHE A 58 20.07 -0.38 6.15
N PRO A 59 18.83 -0.88 6.28
CA PRO A 59 17.65 -0.30 5.65
C PRO A 59 17.36 1.13 6.11
N SER A 60 17.62 1.46 7.38
CA SER A 60 17.41 2.80 7.93
C SER A 60 18.51 3.76 7.48
N SER A 61 19.77 3.36 7.63
CA SER A 61 20.93 4.20 7.31
C SER A 61 20.96 4.59 5.84
N VAL A 62 20.69 3.63 4.94
CA VAL A 62 20.68 3.93 3.49
C VAL A 62 19.52 4.84 3.12
N ARG A 63 18.34 4.68 3.74
CA ARG A 63 17.21 5.59 3.48
C ARG A 63 17.47 7.01 3.96
N VAL A 64 18.11 7.17 5.13
CA VAL A 64 18.55 8.49 5.63
C VAL A 64 19.56 9.12 4.67
N ALA A 65 20.61 8.38 4.29
CA ALA A 65 21.63 8.86 3.35
C ALA A 65 21.02 9.21 1.98
N GLY A 66 20.10 8.38 1.49
CA GLY A 66 19.38 8.56 0.23
C GLY A 66 18.22 9.55 0.27
N ARG A 67 17.98 10.20 1.42
CA ARG A 67 16.87 11.14 1.66
C ARG A 67 15.54 10.59 1.17
N VAL A 68 15.29 9.32 1.44
CA VAL A 68 14.02 8.66 1.12
C VAL A 68 12.97 9.20 2.09
N ARG A 69 11.86 9.71 1.55
CA ARG A 69 10.73 10.18 2.35
C ARG A 69 9.76 9.02 2.55
N LYS A 70 9.14 8.95 3.73
CA LYS A 70 8.01 8.04 3.95
C LYS A 70 6.83 8.51 3.11
N GLN A 71 6.11 7.58 2.51
CA GLN A 71 4.98 7.86 1.62
C GLN A 71 3.84 6.88 1.88
N ILE A 72 2.64 7.24 1.41
CA ILE A 72 1.47 6.37 1.51
C ILE A 72 1.38 5.55 0.23
N ASN A 73 1.34 4.23 0.37
CA ASN A 73 1.20 3.31 -0.75
C ASN A 73 -0.28 2.97 -0.94
N SER A 74 -0.82 3.22 -2.15
CA SER A 74 -2.21 2.90 -2.50
C SER A 74 -2.57 1.44 -2.25
N LYS A 75 -1.63 0.50 -2.42
CA LYS A 75 -1.85 -0.90 -2.07
C LYS A 75 -2.15 -1.08 -0.57
N GLY A 76 -1.44 -0.35 0.28
CA GLY A 76 -1.66 -0.38 1.74
C GLY A 76 -3.05 0.12 2.10
N ILE A 77 -3.48 1.24 1.51
CA ILE A 77 -4.82 1.79 1.73
C ILE A 77 -5.90 0.82 1.21
N ALA A 78 -5.69 0.19 0.06
CA ALA A 78 -6.61 -0.82 -0.46
C ALA A 78 -6.73 -2.05 0.45
N LEU A 79 -5.62 -2.53 1.00
CA LEU A 79 -5.63 -3.63 1.97
C LEU A 79 -6.39 -3.25 3.25
N LEU A 80 -6.25 -2.01 3.72
CA LEU A 80 -6.99 -1.51 4.88
C LEU A 80 -8.49 -1.37 4.59
N ALA A 81 -8.86 -0.93 3.38
CA ALA A 81 -10.25 -0.91 2.93
C ALA A 81 -10.84 -2.32 2.93
N LEU A 82 -10.16 -3.29 2.31
CA LEU A 82 -10.58 -4.69 2.29
C LEU A 82 -10.71 -5.27 3.70
N ALA A 83 -9.72 -5.07 4.57
CA ALA A 83 -9.75 -5.55 5.96
C ALA A 83 -10.97 -5.02 6.72
N ASN A 84 -11.30 -3.74 6.55
CA ASN A 84 -12.48 -3.13 7.17
C ASN A 84 -13.79 -3.67 6.58
N GLN A 85 -13.86 -3.88 5.26
CA GLN A 85 -15.06 -4.50 4.65
C GLN A 85 -15.26 -5.94 5.14
N TYR A 86 -14.20 -6.73 5.25
CA TYR A 86 -14.28 -8.07 5.83
C TYR A 86 -14.67 -8.04 7.31
N ARG A 87 -14.20 -7.06 8.08
CA ARG A 87 -14.63 -6.87 9.48
C ARG A 87 -16.09 -6.47 9.58
N PHE A 88 -16.59 -5.63 8.69
CA PHE A 88 -18.01 -5.35 8.59
C PHE A 88 -18.80 -6.63 8.31
N LEU A 89 -18.40 -7.42 7.31
CA LEU A 89 -19.06 -8.69 6.98
C LEU A 89 -19.05 -9.70 8.13
N SER A 90 -17.98 -9.75 8.94
CA SER A 90 -17.88 -10.69 10.06
C SER A 90 -18.59 -10.24 11.33
N THR A 91 -18.75 -8.92 11.55
CA THR A 91 -19.25 -8.36 12.82
C THR A 91 -20.60 -7.65 12.70
N GLY A 92 -20.97 -7.19 11.50
CA GLY A 92 -22.13 -6.32 11.27
C GLY A 92 -21.97 -4.89 11.78
N PHE A 93 -20.78 -4.48 12.26
CA PHE A 93 -20.59 -3.13 12.80
C PHE A 93 -20.30 -2.09 11.72
N ASP A 94 -21.24 -1.17 11.51
CA ASP A 94 -21.17 -0.10 10.49
C ASP A 94 -19.92 0.77 10.57
N LYS A 95 -19.29 0.88 11.75
CA LYS A 95 -18.03 1.63 11.92
C LYS A 95 -16.98 1.17 10.91
N TYR A 96 -16.91 -0.13 10.63
CA TYR A 96 -15.92 -0.71 9.73
C TYR A 96 -16.24 -0.36 8.28
N LEU A 97 -17.51 -0.40 7.90
CA LEU A 97 -17.92 0.01 6.56
C LEU A 97 -17.63 1.49 6.30
N LYS A 98 -17.87 2.35 7.30
CA LYS A 98 -17.54 3.78 7.22
C LYS A 98 -16.03 4.01 7.05
N THR A 99 -15.20 3.34 7.85
CA THR A 99 -13.73 3.42 7.72
C THR A 99 -13.26 2.92 6.35
N ALA A 100 -13.86 1.84 5.81
CA ALA A 100 -13.56 1.39 4.46
C ALA A 100 -13.92 2.45 3.40
N GLU A 101 -15.06 3.11 3.55
CA GLU A 101 -15.50 4.19 2.65
C GLU A 101 -14.51 5.37 2.65
N GLU A 102 -13.98 5.75 3.82
CA GLU A 102 -12.93 6.77 3.93
C GLU A 102 -11.65 6.40 3.14
N TYR A 103 -11.23 5.13 3.21
CA TYR A 103 -10.10 4.63 2.42
C TYR A 103 -10.38 4.59 0.92
N LEU A 104 -11.58 4.22 0.50
CA LEU A 104 -11.99 4.25 -0.92
C LEU A 104 -12.05 5.68 -1.47
N GLN A 105 -12.51 6.65 -0.67
CA GLN A 105 -12.44 8.07 -1.02
C GLN A 105 -10.99 8.54 -1.17
N TRP A 106 -10.10 8.09 -0.29
CA TRP A 106 -8.67 8.37 -0.42
C TRP A 106 -8.12 7.79 -1.73
N LEU A 107 -8.42 6.52 -2.05
CA LEU A 107 -7.98 5.88 -3.30
C LEU A 107 -8.52 6.61 -4.53
N THR A 108 -9.77 7.04 -4.49
CA THR A 108 -10.42 7.82 -5.56
C THR A 108 -9.65 9.12 -5.85
N LYS A 109 -9.16 9.80 -4.81
CA LYS A 109 -8.36 11.03 -4.94
C LYS A 109 -6.94 10.77 -5.46
N HIS A 110 -6.40 9.56 -5.30
CA HIS A 110 -5.03 9.18 -5.66
C HIS A 110 -4.94 8.24 -6.86
N ARG A 111 -6.02 8.14 -7.64
CA ARG A 111 -6.05 7.36 -8.88
C ARG A 111 -5.23 8.04 -9.98
N VAL A 112 -4.71 7.23 -10.89
CA VAL A 112 -4.01 7.64 -12.09
C VAL A 112 -4.91 7.40 -13.29
N THR A 113 -5.23 8.44 -14.05
CA THR A 113 -6.17 8.39 -15.19
C THR A 113 -5.51 8.64 -16.56
N LYS A 114 -4.24 9.06 -16.59
CA LYS A 114 -3.52 9.49 -17.81
C LYS A 114 -3.26 8.37 -18.84
N TYR A 115 -3.66 7.13 -18.58
CA TYR A 115 -3.42 5.96 -19.43
C TYR A 115 -4.70 5.38 -20.05
N GLY A 116 -5.77 6.18 -20.18
CA GLY A 116 -7.02 5.76 -20.81
C GLY A 116 -7.92 4.88 -19.93
N GLY A 117 -7.61 4.78 -18.65
CA GLY A 117 -8.38 4.06 -17.65
C GLY A 117 -7.94 4.46 -16.24
N THR A 118 -8.57 3.88 -15.23
CA THR A 118 -8.27 4.14 -13.82
C THR A 118 -7.30 3.09 -13.28
N GLY A 119 -6.21 3.53 -12.66
CA GLY A 119 -5.26 2.63 -12.01
C GLY A 119 -4.52 3.27 -10.84
N TRP A 120 -3.74 2.46 -10.14
CA TRP A 120 -2.92 2.90 -9.00
C TRP A 120 -1.51 2.37 -9.13
N GLY A 121 -0.55 3.18 -8.71
CA GLY A 121 0.87 2.89 -8.79
C GLY A 121 1.56 3.03 -7.44
N TYR A 122 2.86 2.77 -7.45
CA TYR A 122 3.72 3.09 -6.32
C TYR A 122 4.00 4.60 -6.27
N PRO A 123 4.18 5.18 -5.07
CA PRO A 123 4.54 6.58 -4.86
C PRO A 123 6.06 6.81 -5.04
N PHE A 124 6.73 5.98 -5.83
CA PHE A 124 8.15 6.09 -6.10
C PHE A 124 8.47 5.41 -7.43
N ASP A 125 9.56 5.84 -8.06
CA ASP A 125 10.12 5.15 -9.22
C ASP A 125 10.52 3.73 -8.81
N TRP A 126 10.20 2.73 -9.61
CA TRP A 126 10.53 1.35 -9.29
C TRP A 126 11.22 0.66 -10.46
N GLN A 127 12.25 -0.12 -10.12
CA GLN A 127 13.10 -0.77 -11.10
C GLN A 127 12.55 -2.16 -11.44
N SER A 128 12.22 -2.36 -12.72
CA SER A 128 11.95 -3.67 -13.32
C SER A 128 13.06 -3.99 -14.36
N ASN A 129 12.71 -4.61 -15.48
CA ASN A 129 13.58 -4.62 -16.67
C ASN A 129 13.82 -3.19 -17.20
N VAL A 130 12.87 -2.30 -16.97
CA VAL A 130 12.96 -0.86 -17.24
C VAL A 130 12.66 -0.07 -15.96
N LEU A 131 13.14 1.16 -15.89
CA LEU A 131 12.72 2.08 -14.84
C LEU A 131 11.28 2.51 -15.11
N ILE A 132 10.41 2.32 -14.13
CA ILE A 132 9.01 2.71 -14.22
C ILE A 132 8.80 3.91 -13.30
N PRO A 133 8.36 5.06 -13.84
CA PRO A 133 8.15 6.25 -13.03
C PRO A 133 7.09 6.07 -11.95
N GLU A 134 7.24 6.81 -10.86
CA GLU A 134 6.21 7.04 -9.85
C GLU A 134 4.85 7.36 -10.48
N GLY A 135 3.79 6.81 -9.88
CA GLY A 135 2.43 7.06 -10.37
C GLY A 135 2.15 6.41 -11.73
N THR A 136 2.96 5.43 -12.16
CA THR A 136 2.58 4.53 -13.25
C THR A 136 1.71 3.40 -12.68
N PRO A 137 0.52 3.11 -13.26
CA PRO A 137 -0.33 2.02 -12.82
C PRO A 137 0.43 0.70 -12.79
N SER A 138 0.38 0.03 -11.63
CA SER A 138 0.90 -1.32 -11.45
C SER A 138 -0.29 -2.28 -11.45
N SER A 139 -0.20 -3.36 -12.21
CA SER A 139 -1.26 -4.39 -12.25
C SER A 139 -1.56 -4.93 -10.85
N VAL A 140 -0.52 -5.15 -10.04
CA VAL A 140 -0.66 -5.63 -8.66
C VAL A 140 -1.39 -4.60 -7.80
N VAL A 141 -0.91 -3.35 -7.78
CA VAL A 141 -1.52 -2.30 -6.95
C VAL A 141 -2.95 -2.02 -7.39
N THR A 142 -3.18 -1.96 -8.69
CA THR A 142 -4.50 -1.72 -9.30
C THR A 142 -5.45 -2.87 -9.00
N ALA A 143 -5.00 -4.13 -9.02
CA ALA A 143 -5.85 -5.27 -8.65
C ALA A 143 -6.36 -5.18 -7.22
N PHE A 144 -5.49 -4.84 -6.24
CA PHE A 144 -5.93 -4.66 -4.85
C PHE A 144 -6.89 -3.47 -4.69
N CYS A 145 -6.62 -2.35 -5.36
CA CYS A 145 -7.50 -1.18 -5.30
C CYS A 145 -8.87 -1.50 -5.93
N GLY A 146 -8.87 -2.11 -7.12
CA GLY A 146 -10.08 -2.54 -7.82
C GLY A 146 -10.91 -3.52 -7.00
N GLU A 147 -10.27 -4.53 -6.40
CA GLU A 147 -10.94 -5.48 -5.52
C GLU A 147 -11.63 -4.79 -4.32
N ALA A 148 -10.99 -3.77 -3.74
CA ALA A 148 -11.59 -2.99 -2.66
C ALA A 148 -12.88 -2.28 -3.09
N PHE A 149 -12.94 -1.73 -4.31
CA PHE A 149 -14.15 -1.12 -4.85
C PHE A 149 -15.22 -2.16 -5.22
N LEU A 150 -14.80 -3.28 -5.84
CA LEU A 150 -15.72 -4.36 -6.22
C LEU A 150 -16.39 -5.00 -5.02
N LEU A 151 -15.62 -5.30 -3.96
CA LEU A 151 -16.17 -5.82 -2.72
C LEU A 151 -17.15 -4.80 -2.10
N TYR A 152 -16.79 -3.52 -2.06
CA TYR A 152 -17.66 -2.47 -1.50
C TYR A 152 -19.00 -2.40 -2.23
N ARG A 153 -18.99 -2.42 -3.57
CA ARG A 153 -20.20 -2.46 -4.38
C ARG A 153 -21.02 -3.73 -4.13
N SER A 154 -20.35 -4.88 -4.00
CA SER A 154 -21.04 -6.14 -3.74
C SER A 154 -21.78 -6.15 -2.39
N VAL A 155 -21.20 -5.49 -1.37
CA VAL A 155 -21.71 -5.40 0.00
C VAL A 155 -22.82 -4.34 0.11
N THR A 156 -22.61 -3.15 -0.45
CA THR A 156 -23.49 -1.99 -0.23
C THR A 156 -24.55 -1.79 -1.32
N LYS A 157 -24.34 -2.36 -2.50
CA LYS A 157 -25.11 -2.10 -3.73
C LYS A 157 -25.10 -0.64 -4.19
N LYS A 158 -24.28 0.23 -3.58
CA LYS A 158 -24.10 1.61 -4.01
C LYS A 158 -23.31 1.66 -5.32
N GLU A 159 -23.59 2.66 -6.14
CA GLU A 159 -22.87 2.97 -7.39
C GLU A 159 -21.85 4.09 -7.21
N ASP A 160 -21.61 4.51 -5.96
CA ASP A 160 -20.57 5.47 -5.64
C ASP A 160 -19.21 4.89 -6.10
N TYR A 161 -18.39 5.72 -6.78
CA TYR A 161 -17.02 5.42 -7.28
C TYR A 161 -16.84 4.95 -8.75
N ASP A 162 -17.84 5.14 -9.63
CA ASP A 162 -17.63 5.02 -11.09
C ASP A 162 -16.65 6.07 -11.67
#